data_AF-A0A9E4A372-F1
#
_entry.id   AF-A0A9E4A372-F1
#
_cell.length_a   1.000
_cell.length_b   1.000
_cell.length_c   1.000
_cell.angle_alpha   90.00
_cell.angle_beta   90.00
_cell.angle_gamma   90.00
#
_symmetry.space_group_name_H-M   'P 1'
#
loop_
_entity.id
_entity.type
_entity.pdbx_description
1 polymer ?
#
loop_
_entity_poly.entity_id
_entity_poly.type
_entity_poly.pdbx_seq_one_letter_code
_entity_poly.pdbx_strand_id
1 'polypeptide(L)'
;MAKRNGFSELAKLLVRYPTQGQREKLKQLLLQNYTQESLLDYLTDEVAPTRQAAAYALGIIGDQEAVAPLVKALQQSDPDMRSSAEQALWTIWFRSGDKAVDDMLQKSSAYIKKEQYVEAVDLLTEVTQTAPEFAEGYNQRAIAYFMLEEWEQSIDDCKKVINLNPVHFGAFAGLGQCYLRLGNLREALEAFQQALELHPGLYGVAHTVLQIQDALQEQSSQRR
;
A
#
# COMPACT_ATOMS: atom_id res chain seq x y z
N MET A 1 -17.35 29.85 -5.16
CA MET A 1 -18.55 29.26 -4.52
C MET A 1 -18.98 27.89 -5.09
N ALA A 2 -18.41 27.39 -6.20
CA ALA A 2 -18.78 26.09 -6.79
C ALA A 2 -18.22 24.83 -6.06
N LYS A 3 -17.09 24.95 -5.32
CA LYS A 3 -16.43 23.79 -4.66
C LYS A 3 -17.30 23.09 -3.60
N ARG A 4 -18.22 23.81 -2.93
CA ARG A 4 -18.99 23.28 -1.78
C ARG A 4 -20.09 22.28 -2.13
N ASN A 5 -20.65 22.34 -3.34
CA ASN A 5 -21.72 21.40 -3.73
C ASN A 5 -21.17 20.01 -4.06
N GLY A 6 -19.96 19.91 -4.60
CA GLY A 6 -19.35 18.64 -5.00
C GLY A 6 -18.99 17.72 -3.83
N PHE A 7 -18.57 18.29 -2.68
CA PHE A 7 -18.31 17.51 -1.47
C PHE A 7 -19.59 16.87 -0.90
N SER A 8 -20.69 17.62 -0.81
CA SER A 8 -21.95 17.10 -0.26
C SER A 8 -22.46 15.91 -1.07
N GLU A 9 -22.33 15.97 -2.40
CA GLU A 9 -22.74 14.86 -3.27
C GLU A 9 -21.78 13.67 -3.19
N LEU A 10 -20.46 13.91 -3.12
CA LEU A 10 -19.46 12.84 -2.98
C LEU A 10 -19.64 12.09 -1.66
N ALA A 11 -19.80 12.82 -0.55
CA ALA A 11 -20.04 12.22 0.76
C ALA A 11 -21.36 11.41 0.80
N LYS A 12 -22.43 11.91 0.17
CA LYS A 12 -23.70 11.16 0.05
C LYS A 12 -23.53 9.86 -0.72
N LEU A 13 -22.74 9.85 -1.79
CA LEU A 13 -22.46 8.63 -2.56
C LEU A 13 -21.73 7.59 -1.71
N LEU A 14 -20.74 7.99 -0.92
CA LEU A 14 -19.95 7.08 -0.10
C LEU A 14 -20.77 6.49 1.07
N VAL A 15 -21.62 7.29 1.71
CA VAL A 15 -22.52 6.81 2.77
C VAL A 15 -23.57 5.82 2.23
N ARG A 16 -24.05 6.03 1.00
CA ARG A 16 -25.12 5.23 0.40
C ARG A 16 -24.68 3.84 -0.05
N TYR A 17 -23.38 3.64 -0.33
CA TYR A 17 -22.87 2.40 -0.91
C TYR A 17 -21.67 1.81 -0.15
N PRO A 18 -21.84 1.34 1.10
CA PRO A 18 -20.73 0.91 1.94
C PRO A 18 -20.23 -0.53 1.68
N THR A 19 -20.91 -1.33 0.84
CA THR A 19 -20.64 -2.78 0.72
C THR A 19 -19.93 -3.18 -0.57
N GLN A 20 -19.19 -4.30 -0.52
CA GLN A 20 -18.41 -4.83 -1.64
C GLN A 20 -19.27 -5.12 -2.89
N GLY A 21 -20.52 -5.59 -2.71
CA GLY A 21 -21.47 -5.85 -3.81
C GLY A 21 -22.01 -4.58 -4.50
N GLN A 22 -21.82 -3.41 -3.89
CA GLN A 22 -22.23 -2.12 -4.44
C GLN A 22 -21.08 -1.34 -5.07
N ARG A 23 -19.85 -1.88 -5.01
CA ARG A 23 -18.63 -1.21 -5.47
C ARG A 23 -18.66 -0.89 -6.96
N GLU A 24 -19.18 -1.78 -7.80
CA GLU A 24 -19.27 -1.54 -9.24
C GLU A 24 -20.28 -0.44 -9.57
N LYS A 25 -21.41 -0.41 -8.87
CA LYS A 25 -22.39 0.67 -9.00
C LYS A 25 -21.83 2.01 -8.53
N LEU A 26 -21.10 2.02 -7.42
CA LEU A 26 -20.41 3.21 -6.94
C LEU A 26 -19.35 3.69 -7.94
N LYS A 27 -18.55 2.76 -8.51
CA LYS A 27 -17.56 3.06 -9.56
C LYS A 27 -18.22 3.74 -10.76
N GLN A 28 -19.32 3.19 -11.26
CA GLN A 28 -20.08 3.79 -12.37
C GLN A 28 -20.58 5.21 -12.04
N LEU A 29 -21.12 5.41 -10.84
CA LEU A 29 -21.58 6.73 -10.40
C LEU A 29 -20.43 7.72 -10.25
N LEU A 30 -19.28 7.30 -9.73
CA LEU A 30 -18.09 8.15 -9.63
C LEU A 30 -17.62 8.58 -11.02
N LEU A 31 -17.49 7.63 -11.97
CA LEU A 31 -17.11 7.92 -13.35
C LEU A 31 -18.10 8.82 -14.10
N GLN A 32 -19.38 8.81 -13.71
CA GLN A 32 -20.40 9.69 -14.30
C GLN A 32 -20.34 11.13 -13.77
N ASN A 33 -19.89 11.33 -12.52
CA ASN A 33 -19.99 12.62 -11.82
C ASN A 33 -18.65 13.30 -11.58
N TYR A 34 -17.54 12.56 -11.64
CA TYR A 34 -16.21 13.05 -11.31
C TYR A 34 -15.15 12.53 -12.29
N THR A 35 -14.20 13.40 -12.61
CA THR A 35 -12.96 13.03 -13.30
C THR A 35 -11.85 12.79 -12.28
N GLN A 36 -10.83 12.02 -12.65
CA GLN A 36 -9.62 11.88 -11.83
C GLN A 36 -9.03 13.25 -11.46
N GLU A 37 -8.89 14.14 -12.43
CA GLU A 37 -8.41 15.51 -12.23
C GLU A 37 -9.24 16.26 -11.16
N SER A 38 -10.57 16.19 -11.24
CA SER A 38 -11.43 16.83 -10.25
C SER A 38 -11.28 16.24 -8.83
N LEU A 39 -11.03 14.92 -8.73
CA LEU A 39 -10.79 14.27 -7.44
C LEU A 39 -9.40 14.63 -6.88
N LEU A 40 -8.39 14.78 -7.73
CA LEU A 40 -7.07 15.27 -7.34
C LEU A 40 -7.15 16.71 -6.81
N ASP A 41 -7.98 17.56 -7.40
CA ASP A 41 -8.25 18.89 -6.85
C ASP A 41 -8.87 18.80 -5.45
N TYR A 42 -9.86 17.92 -5.25
CA TYR A 42 -10.50 17.71 -3.94
C TYR A 42 -9.56 17.11 -2.89
N LEU A 43 -8.50 16.39 -3.30
CA LEU A 43 -7.47 15.88 -2.40
C LEU A 43 -6.70 17.01 -1.68
N THR A 44 -6.72 18.22 -2.24
CA THR A 44 -6.06 19.41 -1.67
C THR A 44 -7.01 20.38 -0.96
N ASP A 45 -8.28 20.00 -0.81
CA ASP A 45 -9.31 20.86 -0.20
C ASP A 45 -9.03 21.14 1.28
N GLU A 46 -9.44 22.31 1.79
CA GLU A 46 -9.25 22.69 3.20
C GLU A 46 -10.06 21.78 4.14
N VAL A 47 -11.20 21.26 3.68
CA VAL A 47 -12.12 20.45 4.47
C VAL A 47 -11.64 18.99 4.49
N ALA A 48 -11.26 18.51 5.67
CA ALA A 48 -10.74 17.14 5.87
C ALA A 48 -11.64 16.05 5.25
N PRO A 49 -12.96 15.99 5.54
CA PRO A 49 -13.77 14.94 4.94
C PRO A 49 -13.91 15.03 3.42
N THR A 50 -13.69 16.21 2.80
CA THR A 50 -13.59 16.34 1.34
C THR A 50 -12.38 15.61 0.80
N ARG A 51 -11.20 15.84 1.42
CA ARG A 51 -9.97 15.17 1.02
C ARG A 51 -10.06 13.65 1.21
N GLN A 52 -10.64 13.20 2.31
CA GLN A 52 -10.84 11.77 2.59
C GLN A 52 -11.75 11.11 1.55
N ALA A 53 -12.88 11.74 1.25
CA ALA A 53 -13.82 11.24 0.24
C ALA A 53 -13.18 11.19 -1.15
N ALA A 54 -12.36 12.20 -1.49
CA ALA A 54 -11.59 12.24 -2.72
C ALA A 54 -10.55 11.12 -2.79
N ALA A 55 -9.77 10.89 -1.73
CA ALA A 55 -8.82 9.79 -1.66
C ALA A 55 -9.52 8.43 -1.84
N TYR A 56 -10.63 8.20 -1.15
CA TYR A 56 -11.41 6.96 -1.31
C TYR A 56 -11.91 6.77 -2.76
N ALA A 57 -12.43 7.84 -3.38
CA ALA A 57 -12.88 7.81 -4.77
C ALA A 57 -11.72 7.54 -5.75
N LEU A 58 -10.56 8.17 -5.56
CA LEU A 58 -9.33 7.88 -6.31
C LEU A 58 -8.88 6.44 -6.11
N GLY A 59 -9.05 5.86 -4.92
CA GLY A 59 -8.86 4.44 -4.72
C GLY A 59 -9.71 3.61 -5.69
N ILE A 60 -10.98 3.96 -5.89
CA ILE A 60 -11.92 3.19 -6.73
C ILE A 60 -11.71 3.41 -8.23
N ILE A 61 -11.48 4.64 -8.68
CA ILE A 61 -11.45 4.99 -10.11
C ILE A 61 -10.09 5.48 -10.61
N GLY A 62 -9.19 5.87 -9.71
CA GLY A 62 -7.92 6.46 -10.07
C GLY A 62 -6.95 5.44 -10.64
N ASP A 63 -5.98 5.90 -11.41
CA ASP A 63 -4.93 5.07 -12.02
C ASP A 63 -3.54 5.42 -11.44
N GLN A 64 -2.49 5.08 -12.19
CA GLN A 64 -1.11 5.33 -11.77
C GLN A 64 -0.80 6.83 -11.57
N GLU A 65 -1.49 7.73 -12.25
CA GLU A 65 -1.26 9.18 -12.09
C GLU A 65 -1.72 9.67 -10.72
N ALA A 66 -2.70 9.00 -10.10
CA ALA A 66 -3.17 9.33 -8.76
C ALA A 66 -2.18 8.93 -7.66
N VAL A 67 -1.24 8.03 -7.95
CA VAL A 67 -0.29 7.49 -6.95
C VAL A 67 0.60 8.59 -6.37
N ALA A 68 1.23 9.43 -7.20
CA ALA A 68 2.15 10.45 -6.70
C ALA A 68 1.47 11.50 -5.80
N PRO A 69 0.29 12.06 -6.15
CA PRO A 69 -0.49 12.91 -5.25
C PRO A 69 -0.88 12.21 -3.93
N LEU A 70 -1.26 10.93 -3.98
CA LEU A 70 -1.61 10.17 -2.78
C LEU A 70 -0.40 9.90 -1.88
N VAL A 71 0.77 9.59 -2.45
CA VAL A 71 2.02 9.46 -1.68
C VAL A 71 2.39 10.79 -1.03
N LYS A 72 2.24 11.92 -1.74
CA LYS A 72 2.42 13.24 -1.13
C LYS A 72 1.46 13.47 0.03
N ALA A 73 0.22 12.98 -0.04
CA ALA A 73 -0.74 13.04 1.05
C ALA A 73 -0.35 12.16 2.26
N LEU A 74 0.34 11.03 2.05
CA LEU A 74 0.90 10.22 3.13
C LEU A 74 1.95 10.96 3.97
N GLN A 75 2.67 11.90 3.36
CA GLN A 75 3.74 12.66 4.02
C GLN A 75 3.20 13.86 4.82
N GLN A 76 1.91 14.17 4.72
CA GLN A 76 1.30 15.27 5.45
C GLN A 76 1.06 14.90 6.92
N SER A 77 1.04 15.91 7.81
CA SER A 77 0.92 15.71 9.25
C SER A 77 -0.46 15.25 9.73
N ASP A 78 -1.49 15.29 8.88
CA ASP A 78 -2.87 14.88 9.19
C ASP A 78 -3.06 13.34 9.18
N PRO A 79 -3.27 12.67 10.33
CA PRO A 79 -3.42 11.21 10.41
C PRO A 79 -4.61 10.64 9.62
N ASP A 80 -5.71 11.39 9.57
CA ASP A 80 -6.94 10.99 8.90
C ASP A 80 -6.76 11.01 7.37
N MET A 81 -6.01 12.02 6.90
CA MET A 81 -5.60 12.12 5.51
C MET A 81 -4.64 10.99 5.11
N ARG A 82 -3.65 10.70 5.97
CA ARG A 82 -2.72 9.59 5.73
C ARG A 82 -3.45 8.26 5.58
N SER A 83 -4.33 7.92 6.52
CA SER A 83 -5.09 6.66 6.48
C SER A 83 -5.93 6.54 5.21
N SER A 84 -6.54 7.65 4.76
CA SER A 84 -7.37 7.66 3.54
C SER A 84 -6.52 7.52 2.27
N ALA A 85 -5.38 8.20 2.21
CA ALA A 85 -4.43 8.08 1.11
C ALA A 85 -3.81 6.69 1.03
N GLU A 86 -3.47 6.11 2.19
CA GLU A 86 -2.95 4.74 2.30
C GLU A 86 -3.96 3.73 1.74
N GLN A 87 -5.22 3.80 2.18
CA GLN A 87 -6.28 2.94 1.69
C GLN A 87 -6.49 3.08 0.17
N ALA A 88 -6.40 4.29 -0.35
CA ALA A 88 -6.51 4.56 -1.78
C ALA A 88 -5.36 3.91 -2.56
N LEU A 89 -4.12 4.05 -2.09
CA LEU A 89 -2.93 3.44 -2.69
C LEU A 89 -3.03 1.92 -2.69
N TRP A 90 -3.38 1.30 -1.56
CA TRP A 90 -3.61 -0.14 -1.51
C TRP A 90 -4.69 -0.57 -2.50
N THR A 91 -5.78 0.19 -2.60
CA THR A 91 -6.82 -0.13 -3.58
C THR A 91 -6.30 -0.05 -5.01
N ILE A 92 -5.47 0.94 -5.33
CA ILE A 92 -4.89 1.09 -6.66
C ILE A 92 -3.95 -0.07 -6.96
N TRP A 93 -3.03 -0.39 -6.05
CA TRP A 93 -2.02 -1.42 -6.23
C TRP A 93 -2.58 -2.84 -6.28
N PHE A 94 -3.74 -3.10 -5.66
CA PHE A 94 -4.41 -4.40 -5.72
C PHE A 94 -5.17 -4.68 -7.02
N ARG A 95 -5.15 -3.77 -8.00
CA ARG A 95 -5.80 -3.98 -9.29
C ARG A 95 -4.75 -4.22 -10.36
N SER A 96 -4.70 -5.44 -10.87
CA SER A 96 -3.85 -5.81 -11.99
C SER A 96 -4.38 -5.33 -13.34
N GLY A 97 -5.67 -5.00 -13.40
CA GLY A 97 -6.39 -4.74 -14.67
C GLY A 97 -6.95 -6.01 -15.32
N ASP A 98 -6.61 -7.19 -14.80
CA ASP A 98 -7.18 -8.48 -15.20
C ASP A 98 -7.99 -9.07 -14.04
N LYS A 99 -9.29 -9.31 -14.28
CA LYS A 99 -10.19 -9.85 -13.27
C LYS A 99 -9.75 -11.23 -12.77
N ALA A 100 -9.23 -12.10 -13.63
CA ALA A 100 -8.78 -13.43 -13.23
C ALA A 100 -7.58 -13.34 -12.28
N VAL A 101 -6.64 -12.44 -12.59
CA VAL A 101 -5.48 -12.16 -11.73
C VAL A 101 -5.91 -11.58 -10.39
N ASP A 102 -6.85 -10.63 -10.39
CA ASP A 102 -7.38 -10.04 -9.16
C ASP A 102 -8.12 -11.08 -8.28
N ASP A 103 -8.87 -12.00 -8.90
CA ASP A 103 -9.56 -13.09 -8.20
C ASP A 103 -8.57 -14.11 -7.60
N MET A 104 -7.48 -14.43 -8.32
CA MET A 104 -6.38 -15.24 -7.79
C MET A 104 -5.71 -14.58 -6.59
N LEU A 105 -5.41 -13.28 -6.69
CA LEU A 105 -4.81 -12.51 -5.60
C LEU A 105 -5.70 -12.53 -4.35
N GLN A 106 -7.00 -12.30 -4.50
CA GLN A 106 -7.96 -12.37 -3.39
C GLN A 106 -8.00 -13.75 -2.74
N LYS A 107 -7.96 -14.81 -3.53
CA LYS A 107 -7.90 -16.19 -3.04
C LYS A 107 -6.59 -16.45 -2.29
N SER A 108 -5.45 -15.98 -2.79
CA SER A 108 -4.16 -16.07 -2.11
C SER A 108 -4.15 -15.33 -0.78
N SER A 109 -4.71 -14.11 -0.72
CA SER A 109 -4.85 -13.38 0.55
C SER A 109 -5.75 -14.13 1.55
N ALA A 110 -6.74 -14.89 1.08
CA ALA A 110 -7.55 -15.76 1.93
C ALA A 110 -6.77 -16.97 2.46
N TYR A 111 -5.84 -17.54 1.67
CA TYR A 111 -4.92 -18.57 2.14
C TYR A 111 -3.96 -18.02 3.21
N ILE A 112 -3.36 -16.85 3.00
CA ILE A 112 -2.48 -16.19 3.98
C ILE A 112 -3.22 -15.97 5.31
N LYS A 113 -4.47 -15.48 5.28
CA LYS A 113 -5.30 -15.29 6.48
C LYS A 113 -5.63 -16.58 7.23
N LYS A 114 -5.59 -17.72 6.55
CA LYS A 114 -5.78 -19.06 7.14
C LYS A 114 -4.46 -19.75 7.46
N GLU A 115 -3.35 -19.03 7.34
CA GLU A 115 -1.99 -19.52 7.57
C GLU A 115 -1.58 -20.65 6.60
N GLN A 116 -2.26 -20.73 5.45
CA GLN A 116 -1.99 -21.69 4.38
C GLN A 116 -0.96 -21.11 3.40
N TYR A 117 0.26 -20.89 3.88
CA TYR A 117 1.25 -20.10 3.15
C TYR A 117 1.81 -20.80 1.90
N VAL A 118 1.92 -22.13 1.91
CA VAL A 118 2.40 -22.89 0.73
C VAL A 118 1.39 -22.76 -0.41
N GLU A 119 0.10 -22.96 -0.14
CA GLU A 119 -0.95 -22.80 -1.14
C GLU A 119 -1.06 -21.35 -1.64
N ALA A 120 -0.77 -20.37 -0.77
CA ALA A 120 -0.65 -18.98 -1.17
C ALA A 120 0.53 -18.75 -2.13
N VAL A 121 1.72 -19.29 -1.83
CA VAL A 121 2.91 -19.18 -2.68
C VAL A 121 2.68 -19.80 -4.05
N ASP A 122 2.07 -20.98 -4.12
CA ASP A 122 1.78 -21.66 -5.38
C ASP A 122 0.88 -20.79 -6.28
N LEU A 123 -0.24 -20.29 -5.73
CA LEU A 123 -1.17 -19.46 -6.49
C LEU A 123 -0.58 -18.09 -6.84
N LEU A 124 0.21 -17.50 -5.95
CA LEU A 124 0.90 -16.23 -6.22
C LEU A 124 2.02 -16.41 -7.25
N THR A 125 2.61 -17.59 -7.35
CA THR A 125 3.56 -17.90 -8.42
C THR A 125 2.87 -17.88 -9.78
N GLU A 126 1.68 -18.46 -9.89
CA GLU A 126 0.84 -18.35 -11.09
C GLU A 126 0.48 -16.88 -11.40
N VAL A 127 0.14 -16.08 -10.38
CA VAL A 127 -0.09 -14.63 -10.55
C VAL A 127 1.13 -13.94 -11.15
N THR A 128 2.34 -14.16 -10.60
CA THR A 128 3.56 -13.51 -11.08
C THR A 128 3.98 -13.97 -12.48
N GLN A 129 3.61 -15.18 -12.89
CA GLN A 129 3.86 -15.68 -14.25
C GLN A 129 2.87 -15.09 -15.26
N THR A 130 1.60 -14.94 -14.85
CA THR A 130 0.53 -14.42 -15.70
C THR A 130 0.63 -12.90 -15.86
N ALA A 131 0.99 -12.18 -14.79
CA ALA A 131 1.11 -10.74 -14.75
C ALA A 131 2.49 -10.31 -14.20
N PRO A 132 3.57 -10.45 -14.99
CA PRO A 132 4.95 -10.24 -14.51
C PRO A 132 5.28 -8.80 -14.10
N GLU A 133 4.49 -7.83 -14.55
CA GLU A 133 4.61 -6.41 -14.20
C GLU A 133 3.67 -5.98 -13.07
N PHE A 134 2.89 -6.91 -12.51
CA PHE A 134 1.97 -6.63 -11.42
C PHE A 134 2.67 -6.74 -10.06
N ALA A 135 3.08 -5.59 -9.52
CA ALA A 135 3.87 -5.50 -8.31
C ALA A 135 3.22 -6.20 -7.10
N GLU A 136 1.90 -6.05 -6.89
CA GLU A 136 1.22 -6.61 -5.72
C GLU A 136 1.23 -8.14 -5.68
N GLY A 137 1.31 -8.82 -6.84
CA GLY A 137 1.48 -10.27 -6.89
C GLY A 137 2.77 -10.72 -6.20
N TYR A 138 3.88 -10.03 -6.46
CA TYR A 138 5.15 -10.27 -5.77
C TYR A 138 5.09 -9.85 -4.31
N ASN A 139 4.42 -8.73 -3.97
CA ASN A 139 4.30 -8.28 -2.58
C ASN A 139 3.56 -9.31 -1.70
N GLN A 140 2.42 -9.82 -2.17
CA GLN A 140 1.68 -10.87 -1.46
C GLN A 140 2.52 -12.15 -1.35
N ARG A 141 3.35 -12.48 -2.36
CA ARG A 141 4.21 -13.67 -2.31
C ARG A 141 5.36 -13.49 -1.34
N ALA A 142 5.95 -12.29 -1.28
CA ALA A 142 6.94 -11.92 -0.29
C ALA A 142 6.40 -12.08 1.14
N ILE A 143 5.14 -11.68 1.38
CA ILE A 143 4.47 -11.89 2.67
C ILE A 143 4.35 -13.38 2.98
N ALA A 144 3.91 -14.20 2.02
CA ALA A 144 3.79 -15.64 2.22
C ALA A 144 5.15 -16.31 2.48
N TYR A 145 6.20 -15.94 1.74
CA TYR A 145 7.58 -16.39 2.00
C TYR A 145 8.09 -15.96 3.37
N PHE A 146 7.82 -14.73 3.78
CA PHE A 146 8.16 -14.25 5.13
C PHE A 146 7.49 -15.13 6.20
N MET A 147 6.21 -15.48 6.04
CA MET A 147 5.53 -16.34 7.00
C MET A 147 6.04 -17.79 7.00
N LEU A 148 6.67 -18.24 5.90
CA LEU A 148 7.36 -19.53 5.81
C LEU A 148 8.80 -19.50 6.29
N GLU A 149 9.30 -18.34 6.73
CA GLU A 149 10.70 -18.12 7.08
C GLU A 149 11.71 -18.24 5.93
N GLU A 150 11.23 -18.11 4.70
CA GLU A 150 12.02 -18.08 3.46
C GLU A 150 12.44 -16.63 3.17
N TRP A 151 13.34 -16.09 4.01
CA TRP A 151 13.68 -14.66 4.02
C TRP A 151 14.32 -14.18 2.72
N GLU A 152 15.20 -14.98 2.12
CA GLU A 152 15.90 -14.66 0.89
C GLU A 152 14.93 -14.53 -0.29
N GLN A 153 13.99 -15.45 -0.44
CA GLN A 153 12.95 -15.39 -1.47
C GLN A 153 12.02 -14.19 -1.23
N SER A 154 11.68 -13.90 0.03
CA SER A 154 10.90 -12.71 0.38
C SER A 154 11.64 -11.41 0.01
N ILE A 155 12.97 -11.35 0.23
CA ILE A 155 13.82 -10.23 -0.18
C ILE A 155 13.80 -10.04 -1.70
N ASP A 156 13.93 -11.11 -2.47
CA ASP A 156 13.93 -11.04 -3.93
C ASP A 156 12.60 -10.53 -4.47
N ASP A 157 11.48 -11.00 -3.91
CA ASP A 157 10.16 -10.49 -4.26
C ASP A 157 9.98 -9.02 -3.83
N CYS A 158 10.40 -8.63 -2.63
CA CYS A 158 10.34 -7.22 -2.20
C CYS A 158 11.14 -6.31 -3.13
N LYS A 159 12.33 -6.72 -3.58
CA LYS A 159 13.13 -5.98 -4.57
C LYS A 159 12.43 -5.89 -5.92
N LYS A 160 11.77 -6.95 -6.38
CA LYS A 160 10.96 -6.93 -7.60
C LYS A 160 9.78 -5.95 -7.47
N VAL A 161 9.10 -5.90 -6.32
CA VAL A 161 8.05 -4.91 -6.03
C VAL A 161 8.61 -3.51 -6.12
N ILE A 162 9.73 -3.21 -5.47
CA ILE A 162 10.35 -1.87 -5.45
C ILE A 162 10.77 -1.45 -6.86
N ASN A 163 11.27 -2.37 -7.69
CA ASN A 163 11.62 -2.08 -9.07
C ASN A 163 10.38 -1.75 -9.93
N LEU A 164 9.26 -2.44 -9.73
CA LEU A 164 8.00 -2.19 -10.45
C LEU A 164 7.24 -0.97 -9.91
N ASN A 165 7.33 -0.74 -8.60
CA ASN A 165 6.65 0.32 -7.88
C ASN A 165 7.60 0.93 -6.82
N PRO A 166 8.37 1.96 -7.21
CA PRO A 166 9.37 2.58 -6.34
C PRO A 166 8.82 3.33 -5.12
N VAL A 167 7.50 3.49 -5.01
CA VAL A 167 6.83 4.17 -3.89
C VAL A 167 6.04 3.20 -3.00
N HIS A 168 6.29 1.89 -3.15
CA HIS A 168 5.60 0.86 -2.39
C HIS A 168 6.17 0.71 -0.97
N PHE A 169 5.68 1.56 -0.05
CA PHE A 169 6.15 1.60 1.34
C PHE A 169 6.03 0.25 2.08
N GLY A 170 5.04 -0.58 1.75
CA GLY A 170 4.89 -1.91 2.34
C GLY A 170 6.01 -2.88 1.95
N ALA A 171 6.58 -2.73 0.74
CA ALA A 171 7.66 -3.61 0.28
C ALA A 171 9.00 -3.20 0.88
N PHE A 172 9.23 -1.89 1.06
CA PHE A 172 10.37 -1.42 1.85
C PHE A 172 10.30 -1.88 3.30
N ALA A 173 9.11 -1.84 3.92
CA ALA A 173 8.92 -2.36 5.27
C ALA A 173 9.14 -3.88 5.33
N GLY A 174 8.60 -4.65 4.37
CA GLY A 174 8.83 -6.09 4.27
C GLY A 174 10.31 -6.45 4.09
N LEU A 175 11.01 -5.72 3.22
CA LEU A 175 12.45 -5.87 3.00
C LEU A 175 13.25 -5.61 4.29
N GLY A 176 12.92 -4.55 5.02
CA GLY A 176 13.53 -4.24 6.31
C GLY A 176 13.33 -5.35 7.34
N GLN A 177 12.12 -5.93 7.39
CA GLN A 177 11.85 -7.06 8.28
C GLN A 177 12.67 -8.30 7.91
N CYS A 178 12.81 -8.62 6.63
CA CYS A 178 13.62 -9.76 6.20
C CYS A 178 15.09 -9.58 6.59
N TYR A 179 15.67 -8.40 6.33
CA TYR A 179 17.04 -8.12 6.74
C TYR A 179 17.22 -8.15 8.26
N LEU A 180 16.22 -7.70 9.02
CA LEU A 180 16.24 -7.79 10.48
C LEU A 180 16.26 -9.26 10.95
N ARG A 181 15.45 -10.14 10.33
CA ARG A 181 15.45 -11.60 10.61
C ARG A 181 16.79 -12.25 10.31
N LEU A 182 17.50 -11.78 9.29
CA LEU A 182 18.84 -12.24 8.93
C LEU A 182 19.98 -11.60 9.75
N GLY A 183 19.66 -10.65 10.66
CA GLY A 183 20.66 -9.93 11.47
C GLY A 183 21.40 -8.81 10.72
N ASN A 184 20.99 -8.49 9.51
CA ASN A 184 21.58 -7.44 8.67
C ASN A 184 21.02 -6.07 9.06
N LEU A 185 21.45 -5.58 10.23
CA LEU A 185 20.87 -4.39 10.87
C LEU A 185 20.99 -3.11 10.04
N ARG A 186 22.06 -2.94 9.25
CA ARG A 186 22.26 -1.72 8.46
C ARG A 186 21.31 -1.68 7.26
N GLU A 187 21.21 -2.79 6.54
CA GLU A 187 20.31 -2.97 5.41
C GLU A 187 18.84 -2.90 5.86
N ALA A 188 18.53 -3.44 7.04
CA ALA A 188 17.21 -3.27 7.65
C ALA A 188 16.89 -1.81 7.95
N LEU A 189 17.83 -1.08 8.55
CA LEU A 189 17.68 0.34 8.86
C LEU A 189 17.43 1.17 7.59
N GLU A 190 18.23 0.95 6.54
CA GLU A 190 18.09 1.64 5.25
C GLU A 190 16.70 1.38 4.64
N ALA A 191 16.25 0.13 4.57
CA ALA A 191 14.94 -0.22 4.02
C ALA A 191 13.79 0.39 4.82
N PHE A 192 13.85 0.36 6.16
CA PHE A 192 12.84 0.98 7.00
C PHE A 192 12.81 2.51 6.89
N GLN A 193 13.96 3.16 6.73
CA GLN A 193 14.03 4.60 6.50
C GLN A 193 13.35 4.98 5.18
N GLN A 194 13.58 4.21 4.11
CA GLN A 194 12.88 4.41 2.83
C GLN A 194 11.35 4.24 2.98
N ALA A 195 10.90 3.25 3.75
CA ALA A 195 9.47 3.09 4.06
C ALA A 195 8.88 4.32 4.79
N LEU A 196 9.62 4.88 5.76
CA LEU A 196 9.19 6.04 6.56
C LEU A 196 9.25 7.36 5.78
N GLU A 197 10.16 7.50 4.82
CA GLU A 197 10.20 8.65 3.90
C GLU A 197 8.93 8.72 3.04
N LEU A 198 8.42 7.56 2.60
CA LEU A 198 7.19 7.47 1.83
C LEU A 198 5.96 7.57 2.73
N HIS A 199 5.98 6.90 3.88
CA HIS A 199 4.87 6.87 4.82
C HIS A 199 5.35 7.06 6.28
N PRO A 200 5.39 8.32 6.76
CA PRO A 200 5.78 8.63 8.15
C PRO A 200 4.84 8.10 9.23
N GLY A 201 3.66 7.59 8.84
CA GLY A 201 2.64 7.04 9.75
C GLY A 201 2.88 5.59 10.16
N LEU A 202 3.93 4.94 9.66
CA LEU A 202 4.29 3.57 10.02
C LEU A 202 4.94 3.50 11.41
N TYR A 203 4.16 3.76 12.46
CA TYR A 203 4.67 3.87 13.84
C TYR A 203 5.43 2.62 14.33
N GLY A 204 4.99 1.43 13.92
CA GLY A 204 5.71 0.19 14.22
C GLY A 204 7.11 0.16 13.60
N VAL A 205 7.23 0.59 12.34
CA VAL A 205 8.52 0.70 11.65
C VAL A 205 9.40 1.77 12.30
N ALA A 206 8.83 2.93 12.67
CA ALA A 206 9.55 3.99 13.36
C ALA A 206 10.13 3.52 14.70
N HIS A 207 9.36 2.74 15.47
CA HIS A 207 9.85 2.15 16.71
C HIS A 207 11.01 1.17 16.46
N THR A 208 10.89 0.29 15.46
CA THR A 208 11.96 -0.65 15.08
C THR A 208 13.24 0.07 14.65
N VAL A 209 13.13 1.18 13.90
CA VAL A 209 14.29 2.00 13.51
C VAL A 209 15.07 2.51 14.72
N LEU A 210 14.38 3.00 15.76
CA LEU A 210 15.04 3.46 16.99
C LEU A 210 15.78 2.30 17.68
N GLN A 211 15.15 1.14 17.77
CA GLN A 211 15.79 -0.06 18.36
C GLN A 211 17.05 -0.50 17.62
N ILE A 212 17.01 -0.47 16.28
CA ILE A 212 18.17 -0.81 15.45
C ILE A 212 19.30 0.22 15.65
N GLN A 213 18.96 1.50 15.73
CA GLN A 213 19.94 2.57 15.97
C GLN A 213 20.64 2.41 17.32
N ASP A 214 19.89 2.13 18.39
CA ASP A 214 20.44 1.88 19.72
C ASP A 214 21.39 0.67 19.70
N ALA A 215 20.96 -0.45 19.09
CA ALA A 215 21.78 -1.65 18.97
C ALA A 215 23.09 -1.39 18.20
N LEU A 216 23.05 -0.61 17.12
CA LEU A 216 24.24 -0.24 16.35
C LEU A 216 25.19 0.68 17.14
N GLN A 217 24.65 1.60 17.95
CA GLN A 217 25.45 2.46 18.82
C GLN A 217 26.17 1.65 19.91
N GLU A 218 25.48 0.70 20.55
CA GLU A 218 26.07 -0.21 21.53
C GLU A 218 27.20 -1.05 20.93
N GLN A 219 26.98 -1.64 19.74
CA GLN A 219 28.02 -2.39 19.03
C GLN A 219 29.25 -1.52 18.70
N SER A 220 29.04 -0.26 18.34
CA SER A 220 30.14 0.66 18.04
C SER A 220 30.94 1.06 19.29
N SER A 221 30.26 1.13 20.45
CA SER A 221 30.86 1.49 21.74
C SER A 221 31.65 0.34 22.35
N GLN A 222 31.22 -0.92 22.14
CA GLN A 222 31.93 -2.12 22.59
C GLN A 222 33.17 -2.46 21.76
N ARG A 223 33.29 -1.90 20.54
CA ARG A 223 34.43 -2.10 19.63
C ARG A 223 35.53 -1.04 19.77
N ARG A 224 35.34 -0.03 20.63
CA ARG A 224 36.32 1.02 20.94
C ARG A 224 37.02 0.71 22.25
#